data_AF-A0A4U1AFE4-F1
#
_entry.id   AF-A0A4U1AFE4-F1
#
_cell.length_a   1.000
_cell.length_b   1.000
_cell.length_c   1.000
_cell.angle_alpha   90.00
_cell.angle_beta   90.00
_cell.angle_gamma   90.00
#
_symmetry.space_group_name_H-M   'P 1'
#
loop_
_entity.id
_entity.type
_entity.pdbx_description
1 polymer ?
#
loop_
_entity_poly.entity_id
_entity_poly.type
_entity_poly.pdbx_seq_one_letter_code
_entity_poly.pdbx_strand_id
1 'polypeptide(L)'
;MNQTFLKQFHAALTHLLKEEGRGAQTRLASEQKIDRGYLNAIVKQRKTGSDKVWGKIAHHFKMTFEEMLSFGRTILEETEAPVLDRSKSEQPEFPQDVPIAPADKIKKIDISPKSEKAIPDIPEKIVKTIEILGGGTGYNNLFSDMIDIFHKMINTEKENVMLKNKLKDVELRLAALESQSENEKFGKQKIA
;
A
#
# COMPACT_ATOMS: atom_id res chain seq x y z
N MET A 1 -6.69 8.65 -16.53
CA MET A 1 -5.74 8.24 -15.48
C MET A 1 -6.16 6.90 -14.91
N ASN A 2 -5.20 5.96 -14.89
CA ASN A 2 -5.08 4.71 -14.13
C ASN A 2 -6.36 4.04 -13.59
N GLN A 3 -7.19 3.45 -14.46
CA GLN A 3 -8.30 2.56 -14.05
C GLN A 3 -7.83 1.40 -13.14
N THR A 4 -6.56 1.01 -13.24
CA THR A 4 -5.95 -0.10 -12.49
C THR A 4 -5.87 0.16 -10.99
N PHE A 5 -5.43 1.33 -10.53
CA PHE A 5 -5.32 1.59 -9.08
C PHE A 5 -6.71 1.68 -8.43
N LEU A 6 -7.70 2.24 -9.13
CA LEU A 6 -9.08 2.29 -8.66
C LEU A 6 -9.62 0.89 -8.43
N LYS A 7 -9.41 -0.03 -9.38
CA LYS A 7 -9.80 -1.43 -9.26
C LYS A 7 -9.12 -2.11 -8.07
N GLN A 8 -7.81 -1.93 -7.91
CA GLN A 8 -7.06 -2.46 -6.76
C GLN A 8 -7.60 -1.93 -5.44
N PHE A 9 -7.72 -0.60 -5.31
CA PHE A 9 -8.24 0.04 -4.11
C PHE A 9 -9.66 -0.44 -3.76
N HIS A 10 -10.54 -0.57 -4.76
CA HIS A 10 -11.89 -1.08 -4.55
C HIS A 10 -11.92 -2.54 -4.13
N ALA A 11 -11.06 -3.39 -4.69
CA ALA A 11 -10.94 -4.78 -4.29
C ALA A 11 -10.52 -4.88 -2.81
N ALA A 12 -9.48 -4.15 -2.42
CA ALA A 12 -9.02 -4.06 -1.03
C ALA A 12 -10.12 -3.56 -0.09
N LEU A 13 -10.75 -2.42 -0.42
CA LEU A 13 -11.80 -1.83 0.41
C LEU A 13 -12.98 -2.79 0.59
N THR A 14 -13.40 -3.47 -0.46
CA THR A 14 -14.53 -4.41 -0.40
C THR A 14 -14.19 -5.61 0.47
N HIS A 15 -12.96 -6.14 0.36
CA HIS A 15 -12.49 -7.24 1.18
C HIS A 15 -12.46 -6.87 2.66
N LEU A 16 -11.83 -5.75 3.00
CA LEU A 16 -11.68 -5.29 4.39
C LEU A 16 -13.03 -4.98 5.05
N LEU A 17 -13.96 -4.39 4.30
CA LEU A 17 -15.33 -4.18 4.79
C LEU A 17 -16.09 -5.50 5.00
N LYS A 18 -15.80 -6.53 4.20
CA LYS A 18 -16.38 -7.86 4.37
C LYS A 18 -15.81 -8.57 5.60
N GLU A 19 -14.50 -8.49 5.81
CA GLU A 19 -13.82 -9.06 6.99
C GLU A 19 -14.31 -8.44 8.31
N GLU A 20 -14.51 -7.12 8.34
CA GLU A 20 -15.07 -6.45 9.53
C GLU A 20 -16.57 -6.70 9.75
N GLY A 21 -17.29 -7.17 8.73
CA GLY A 21 -18.68 -7.56 8.83
C GLY A 21 -19.70 -6.42 8.89
N ARG A 22 -20.89 -6.72 9.44
CA ARG A 22 -22.03 -5.80 9.40
C ARG A 22 -21.74 -4.49 10.14
N GLY A 23 -22.05 -3.37 9.50
CA GLY A 23 -21.86 -2.03 10.07
C GLY A 23 -20.46 -1.45 9.89
N ALA A 24 -19.49 -2.19 9.34
CA ALA A 24 -18.12 -1.71 9.08
C ALA A 24 -18.11 -0.39 8.29
N GLN A 25 -18.87 -0.30 7.20
CA GLN A 25 -18.98 0.93 6.40
C GLN A 25 -19.54 2.11 7.21
N THR A 26 -20.47 1.87 8.14
CA THR A 26 -21.03 2.94 8.98
C THR A 26 -20.01 3.39 10.03
N ARG A 27 -19.29 2.46 10.64
CA ARG A 27 -18.18 2.77 11.56
C ARG A 27 -17.08 3.56 10.87
N LEU A 28 -16.62 3.10 9.70
CA LEU A 28 -15.64 3.79 8.86
C LEU A 28 -16.08 5.23 8.53
N ALA A 29 -17.34 5.42 8.10
CA ALA A 29 -17.88 6.75 7.81
C ALA A 29 -17.84 7.67 9.04
N SER A 30 -18.29 7.17 10.20
CA SER A 30 -18.35 7.94 11.45
C SER A 30 -16.96 8.29 11.98
N GLU A 31 -16.05 7.32 12.07
CA GLU A 31 -14.71 7.52 12.64
C GLU A 31 -13.86 8.47 11.78
N GLN A 32 -13.93 8.32 10.46
CA GLN A 32 -13.13 9.13 9.52
C GLN A 32 -13.82 10.44 9.11
N LYS A 33 -15.01 10.72 9.65
CA LYS A 33 -15.84 11.89 9.29
C LYS A 33 -16.00 11.99 7.77
N ILE A 34 -16.42 10.89 7.15
CA ILE A 34 -16.75 10.79 5.73
C ILE A 34 -18.27 10.72 5.63
N ASP A 35 -18.87 11.48 4.71
CA ASP A 35 -20.30 11.38 4.46
C ASP A 35 -20.69 9.94 4.08
N ARG A 36 -21.70 9.39 4.74
CA ARG A 36 -22.12 7.99 4.57
C ARG A 36 -22.61 7.72 3.15
N GLY A 37 -23.32 8.67 2.55
CA GLY A 37 -23.80 8.59 1.17
C GLY A 37 -22.65 8.60 0.17
N TYR A 38 -21.66 9.45 0.42
CA TYR A 38 -20.44 9.54 -0.38
C TYR A 38 -19.59 8.28 -0.30
N LEU A 39 -19.34 7.74 0.91
CA LEU A 39 -18.64 6.46 1.08
C LEU A 39 -19.40 5.31 0.39
N ASN A 40 -20.72 5.29 0.47
CA ASN A 40 -21.54 4.32 -0.24
C ASN A 40 -21.42 4.44 -1.77
N ALA A 41 -21.36 5.65 -2.30
CA ALA A 41 -21.13 5.86 -3.72
C ALA A 41 -19.73 5.38 -4.16
N ILE A 42 -18.73 5.50 -3.29
CA ILE A 42 -17.39 4.95 -3.52
C ILE A 42 -17.41 3.43 -3.50
N VAL A 43 -17.96 2.80 -2.46
CA VAL A 43 -18.04 1.33 -2.37
C VAL A 43 -18.78 0.72 -3.57
N LYS A 44 -19.84 1.39 -4.05
CA LYS A 44 -20.59 0.99 -5.25
C LYS A 44 -19.95 1.42 -6.58
N GLN A 45 -18.73 1.96 -6.56
CA GLN A 45 -17.97 2.42 -7.74
C GLN A 45 -18.69 3.48 -8.59
N ARG A 46 -19.66 4.21 -8.02
CA ARG A 46 -20.37 5.31 -8.69
C ARG A 46 -19.58 6.63 -8.60
N LYS A 47 -18.65 6.72 -7.65
CA LYS A 47 -17.72 7.83 -7.48
C LYS A 47 -16.34 7.25 -7.19
N THR A 48 -15.31 7.85 -7.76
CA THR A 48 -13.92 7.44 -7.54
C THR A 48 -13.44 7.75 -6.12
N GLY A 49 -13.92 8.84 -5.52
CA GLY A 49 -13.36 9.37 -4.27
C GLY A 49 -12.28 10.40 -4.54
N SER A 50 -11.91 11.16 -3.51
CA SER A 50 -10.75 12.06 -3.55
C SER A 50 -9.58 11.46 -2.79
N ASP A 51 -8.35 11.88 -3.10
CA ASP A 51 -7.13 11.39 -2.44
C ASP A 51 -7.20 11.52 -0.91
N LYS A 52 -7.76 12.62 -0.41
CA LYS A 52 -7.98 12.85 1.02
C LYS A 52 -8.91 11.80 1.63
N VAL A 53 -9.90 11.34 0.88
CA VAL A 53 -10.85 10.32 1.34
C VAL A 53 -10.23 8.93 1.25
N TRP A 54 -9.44 8.64 0.21
CA TRP A 54 -8.68 7.40 0.13
C TRP A 54 -7.67 7.27 1.27
N GLY A 55 -6.93 8.34 1.58
CA GLY A 55 -5.99 8.36 2.71
C GLY A 55 -6.68 8.14 4.05
N LYS A 56 -7.87 8.73 4.26
CA LYS A 56 -8.68 8.47 5.45
C LYS A 56 -9.14 7.02 5.56
N ILE A 57 -9.58 6.44 4.44
CA ILE A 57 -10.03 5.04 4.39
C ILE A 57 -8.86 4.11 4.71
N ALA A 58 -7.70 4.30 4.06
CA ALA A 58 -6.50 3.51 4.33
C ALA A 58 -6.06 3.63 5.80
N HIS A 59 -6.09 4.85 6.35
CA HIS A 59 -5.74 5.10 7.74
C HIS A 59 -6.64 4.35 8.74
N HIS A 60 -7.95 4.23 8.47
CA HIS A 60 -8.85 3.46 9.32
C HIS A 60 -8.43 1.99 9.43
N PHE A 61 -7.97 1.40 8.34
CA PHE A 61 -7.45 0.03 8.30
C PHE A 61 -5.97 -0.07 8.70
N LYS A 62 -5.39 1.00 9.26
CA LYS A 62 -3.99 1.07 9.70
C LYS A 62 -2.97 0.73 8.59
N MET A 63 -3.30 1.10 7.36
CA MET A 63 -2.46 0.90 6.18
C MET A 63 -2.24 2.24 5.48
N THR A 64 -1.12 2.33 4.78
CA THR A 64 -0.85 3.40 3.82
C THR A 64 -1.67 3.18 2.54
N PHE A 65 -1.79 4.23 1.73
CA PHE A 65 -2.48 4.12 0.43
C PHE A 65 -1.82 3.08 -0.47
N GLU A 66 -0.49 3.03 -0.52
CA GLU A 66 0.28 2.08 -1.32
C GLU A 66 0.12 0.63 -0.85
N GLU A 67 0.10 0.41 0.47
CA GLU A 67 -0.19 -0.91 1.04
C GLU A 67 -1.60 -1.38 0.66
N MET A 68 -2.58 -0.47 0.67
CA MET A 68 -3.94 -0.78 0.27
C MET A 68 -4.04 -1.16 -1.23
N LEU A 69 -3.27 -0.50 -2.10
CA LEU A 69 -3.18 -0.87 -3.52
C LEU A 69 -2.52 -2.23 -3.73
N SER A 70 -1.43 -2.49 -3.00
CA SER A 70 -0.69 -3.75 -3.06
C SER A 70 -1.57 -4.92 -2.62
N PHE A 71 -2.33 -4.73 -1.54
CA PHE A 71 -3.31 -5.71 -1.05
C PHE A 71 -4.47 -5.92 -2.04
N GLY A 72 -4.94 -4.84 -2.67
CA GLY A 72 -5.95 -4.93 -3.71
C GLY A 72 -5.50 -5.73 -4.92
N ARG A 73 -4.21 -5.61 -5.29
CA ARG A 73 -3.60 -6.38 -6.36
C ARG A 73 -3.55 -7.87 -6.04
N THR A 74 -3.12 -8.25 -4.83
CA THR A 74 -3.07 -9.66 -4.43
C THR A 74 -4.44 -10.32 -4.47
N ILE A 75 -5.49 -9.60 -4.06
CA ILE A 75 -6.88 -10.09 -4.14
C ILE A 75 -7.32 -10.33 -5.59
N LEU A 76 -7.01 -9.38 -6.48
CA LEU A 76 -7.37 -9.50 -7.89
C LEU A 76 -6.61 -10.66 -8.56
N GLU A 77 -5.33 -10.82 -8.26
CA GLU A 77 -4.51 -11.93 -8.78
C GLU A 77 -4.98 -13.30 -8.25
N GLU A 78 -5.41 -13.38 -6.99
CA GLU A 78 -5.99 -14.60 -6.41
C GLU A 78 -7.36 -14.95 -7.03
N THR A 79 -8.13 -13.94 -7.45
CA THR A 79 -9.42 -14.14 -8.13
C THR A 79 -9.25 -14.54 -9.60
N GLU A 80 -8.15 -14.16 -10.24
CA GLU A 80 -7.87 -14.44 -11.66
C GLU A 80 -7.06 -15.75 -11.89
N ALA A 81 -6.53 -16.38 -10.84
CA ALA A 81 -5.85 -17.66 -10.94
C ALA A 81 -6.85 -18.84 -11.10
N PRO A 82 -6.68 -19.73 -12.09
CA PRO A 82 -7.53 -20.91 -12.21
C PRO A 82 -7.02 -22.01 -11.27
N VAL A 83 -7.54 -22.09 -10.04
CA VAL A 83 -7.31 -23.25 -9.17
C VAL A 83 -8.61 -23.72 -8.52
N LEU A 84 -9.08 -24.86 -9.05
CA LEU A 84 -9.67 -26.00 -8.34
C LEU A 84 -10.24 -25.75 -6.93
N ASP A 85 -11.57 -25.73 -6.90
CA ASP A 85 -12.45 -26.28 -5.86
C ASP A 85 -12.03 -26.12 -4.39
N ARG A 86 -12.49 -25.02 -3.79
CA ARG A 86 -12.92 -25.00 -2.37
C ARG A 86 -14.26 -24.29 -2.24
N SER A 87 -15.31 -25.07 -2.49
CA SER A 87 -16.60 -25.10 -1.78
C SER A 87 -17.00 -23.89 -0.90
N LYS A 88 -18.12 -23.26 -1.30
CA LYS A 88 -19.17 -22.57 -0.51
C LYS A 88 -18.79 -21.33 0.30
N SER A 89 -19.23 -20.16 -0.18
CA SER A 89 -20.23 -19.34 0.54
C SER A 89 -20.68 -18.12 -0.27
N GLU A 90 -21.95 -18.20 -0.71
CA GLU A 90 -22.95 -17.13 -0.73
C GLU A 90 -22.54 -15.76 -1.29
N GLN A 91 -22.83 -15.58 -2.57
CA GLN A 91 -23.30 -14.30 -3.08
C GLN A 91 -24.66 -13.96 -2.44
N PRO A 92 -24.89 -12.71 -2.01
CA PRO A 92 -26.23 -12.16 -1.98
C PRO A 92 -26.43 -11.28 -3.21
N GLU A 93 -27.37 -11.71 -4.05
CA GLU A 93 -28.08 -10.91 -5.02
C GLU A 93 -28.58 -9.61 -4.38
N PHE A 94 -28.33 -8.47 -5.03
CA PHE A 94 -29.07 -7.25 -4.73
C PHE A 94 -30.20 -7.09 -5.76
N PRO A 95 -31.41 -6.69 -5.35
CA PRO A 95 -32.59 -6.66 -6.22
C PRO A 95 -32.40 -5.68 -7.38
N GLN A 96 -32.62 -6.16 -8.60
CA GLN A 96 -32.84 -5.35 -9.80
C GLN A 96 -34.34 -5.10 -9.92
N ASP A 97 -34.75 -3.84 -9.85
CA ASP A 97 -36.07 -3.29 -10.19
C ASP A 97 -35.95 -1.76 -9.97
N VAL A 98 -36.14 -0.80 -10.87
CA VAL A 98 -36.75 -0.64 -12.21
C VAL A 98 -36.24 0.74 -12.75
N PRO A 99 -36.77 1.35 -13.85
CA PRO A 99 -36.59 1.12 -15.28
C PRO A 99 -35.63 2.13 -15.97
N ILE A 100 -35.08 1.70 -17.11
CA ILE A 100 -34.38 2.55 -18.09
C ILE A 100 -35.42 3.40 -18.85
N ALA A 101 -35.18 4.70 -18.99
CA ALA A 101 -35.74 5.49 -20.09
C ALA A 101 -34.70 6.49 -20.63
N PRO A 102 -34.62 6.69 -21.96
CA PRO A 102 -33.50 7.32 -22.64
C PRO A 102 -33.74 8.82 -22.86
N ALA A 103 -32.69 9.63 -22.91
CA ALA A 103 -32.61 10.77 -23.82
C ALA A 103 -31.24 11.44 -23.76
N ASP A 104 -30.63 11.49 -24.93
CA ASP A 104 -29.68 12.49 -25.39
C ASP A 104 -29.81 13.87 -24.75
N LYS A 105 -28.66 14.44 -24.38
CA LYS A 105 -28.24 15.79 -24.79
C LYS A 105 -26.82 16.07 -24.31
N ILE A 106 -25.88 15.92 -25.23
CA ILE A 106 -24.55 16.52 -25.17
C ILE A 106 -24.74 18.04 -25.09
N LYS A 107 -24.33 18.67 -23.99
CA LYS A 107 -24.14 20.12 -23.92
C LYS A 107 -22.74 20.44 -23.40
N LYS A 108 -21.95 20.89 -24.37
CA LYS A 108 -20.87 21.89 -24.33
C LYS A 108 -20.16 22.13 -23.00
N ILE A 109 -18.90 21.72 -23.04
CA ILE A 109 -17.71 22.30 -22.42
C ILE A 109 -17.89 23.80 -22.15
N ASP A 110 -17.69 24.20 -20.90
CA ASP A 110 -17.25 25.55 -20.53
C ASP A 110 -16.05 25.37 -19.58
N ILE A 111 -14.85 25.55 -20.12
CA ILE A 111 -13.60 25.55 -19.35
C ILE A 111 -13.37 26.99 -18.92
N SER A 112 -13.63 27.28 -17.65
CA SER A 112 -13.10 28.46 -16.98
C SER A 112 -12.05 28.01 -15.95
N PRO A 113 -10.78 28.40 -16.08
CA PRO A 113 -9.76 28.07 -15.10
C PRO A 113 -9.76 29.18 -14.05
N LYS A 114 -10.31 28.93 -12.86
CA LYS A 114 -10.02 29.72 -11.66
C LYS A 114 -10.58 29.05 -10.40
N SER A 115 -9.73 28.31 -9.71
CA SER A 115 -9.47 28.59 -8.29
C SER A 115 -8.28 27.75 -7.83
N GLU A 116 -7.14 28.43 -7.70
CA GLU A 116 -6.09 28.03 -6.78
C GLU A 116 -6.70 27.76 -5.40
N LYS A 117 -6.32 26.63 -4.79
CA LYS A 117 -6.14 26.53 -3.33
C LYS A 117 -5.34 25.28 -2.97
N ALA A 118 -4.06 25.54 -2.73
CA ALA A 118 -3.15 24.88 -1.77
C ALA A 118 -3.16 23.34 -1.75
N ILE A 119 -2.37 22.77 -2.65
CA ILE A 119 -1.79 21.44 -2.49
C ILE A 119 -0.92 21.49 -1.20
N PRO A 120 -1.03 20.51 -0.29
CA PRO A 120 -0.13 20.41 0.85
C PRO A 120 1.29 20.29 0.34
N ASP A 121 2.15 21.22 0.77
CA ASP A 121 3.55 21.47 0.44
C ASP A 121 4.33 20.26 -0.10
N ILE A 122 4.06 19.89 -1.36
CA ILE A 122 4.90 18.94 -2.10
C ILE A 122 6.14 19.76 -2.42
N PRO A 123 7.35 19.35 -1.96
CA PRO A 123 8.57 20.06 -2.26
C PRO A 123 8.62 20.35 -3.76
N GLU A 124 8.80 21.61 -4.14
CA GLU A 124 8.73 22.10 -5.53
C GLU A 124 9.58 21.25 -6.50
N LYS A 125 10.65 20.65 -5.97
CA LYS A 125 11.50 19.68 -6.64
C LYS A 125 10.73 18.45 -7.13
N ILE A 126 9.85 17.86 -6.32
CA ILE A 126 9.05 16.68 -6.66
C ILE A 126 8.05 17.01 -7.77
N VAL A 127 7.39 18.17 -7.72
CA VAL A 127 6.46 18.60 -8.78
C VAL A 127 7.19 18.75 -10.11
N LYS A 128 8.35 19.42 -10.12
CA LYS A 128 9.20 19.53 -11.32
C LYS A 128 9.67 18.17 -11.83
N THR A 129 9.96 17.23 -10.94
CA THR A 129 10.38 15.87 -11.34
C THR A 129 9.23 15.13 -12.03
N ILE A 130 8.00 15.26 -11.51
CA ILE A 130 6.79 14.67 -12.11
C ILE A 130 6.48 15.29 -13.48
N GLU A 131 6.65 16.61 -13.64
CA GLU A 131 6.49 17.28 -14.93
C GLU A 131 7.52 16.82 -15.96
N ILE A 132 8.78 16.62 -15.56
CA ILE A 132 9.84 16.10 -16.44
C ILE A 132 9.55 14.64 -16.84
N LEU A 133 9.14 13.79 -15.88
CA LEU A 133 8.77 12.39 -16.10
C LEU A 133 7.52 12.24 -16.99
N GLY A 134 6.52 13.09 -16.81
CA GLY A 134 5.28 13.13 -17.59
C GLY A 134 5.42 13.76 -18.97
N GLY A 135 6.47 14.55 -19.20
CA GLY A 135 6.72 15.29 -20.43
C GLY A 135 7.22 14.47 -21.63
N GLY A 136 7.23 13.13 -21.53
CA GLY A 136 7.68 12.25 -22.64
C GLY A 136 9.16 12.35 -22.96
N THR A 137 9.95 12.97 -22.07
CA THR A 137 11.40 13.04 -22.19
C THR A 137 12.00 11.67 -21.85
N GLY A 138 13.06 11.25 -22.54
CA GLY A 138 13.70 9.93 -22.36
C GLY A 138 14.34 9.69 -20.98
N TYR A 139 14.11 10.57 -20.00
CA TYR A 139 14.64 10.48 -18.65
C TYR A 139 13.98 9.40 -17.79
N ASN A 140 12.84 8.83 -18.20
CA ASN A 140 12.16 7.75 -17.47
C ASN A 140 13.09 6.54 -17.21
N ASN A 141 13.91 6.18 -18.20
CA ASN A 141 14.86 5.07 -18.04
C ASN A 141 15.99 5.44 -17.06
N LEU A 142 16.53 6.66 -17.16
CA LEU A 142 17.57 7.15 -16.25
C LEU A 142 17.07 7.21 -14.79
N PHE A 143 15.83 7.62 -14.58
CA PHE A 143 15.21 7.62 -13.26
C PHE A 143 14.93 6.20 -12.75
N SER A 144 14.49 5.29 -13.61
CA SER A 144 14.34 3.87 -13.25
C SER A 144 15.69 3.28 -12.81
N ASP A 145 16.74 3.50 -13.59
CA ASP A 145 18.09 3.05 -13.25
C ASP A 145 18.57 3.65 -11.92
N MET A 146 18.27 4.93 -11.66
CA MET A 146 18.62 5.59 -10.40
C MET A 146 17.88 4.98 -9.21
N ILE A 147 16.59 4.65 -9.37
CA ILE A 147 15.79 3.97 -8.34
C ILE A 147 16.34 2.57 -8.08
N ASP A 148 16.72 1.83 -9.12
CA ASP A 148 17.29 0.49 -8.99
C ASP A 148 18.64 0.52 -8.26
N ILE A 149 19.50 1.49 -8.59
CA ILE A 149 20.76 1.73 -7.88
C ILE A 149 20.49 2.04 -6.40
N PHE A 150 19.51 2.89 -6.11
CA PHE A 150 19.16 3.26 -4.74
C PHE A 150 18.66 2.06 -3.94
N HIS A 151 17.79 1.24 -4.53
CA HIS A 151 17.27 0.03 -3.92
C HIS A 151 18.37 -1.00 -3.65
N LYS A 152 19.29 -1.17 -4.60
CA LYS A 152 20.47 -2.03 -4.42
C LYS A 152 21.37 -1.55 -3.29
N MET A 153 21.57 -0.24 -3.18
CA MET A 153 22.38 0.36 -2.11
C MET A 153 21.76 0.12 -0.73
N ILE A 154 20.46 0.36 -0.57
CA ILE A 154 19.72 0.11 0.69
C ILE A 154 19.81 -1.37 1.10
N ASN A 155 19.60 -2.29 0.14
CA ASN A 155 19.69 -3.72 0.44
C ASN A 155 21.11 -4.13 0.86
N THR A 156 22.13 -3.59 0.20
CA THR A 156 23.53 -3.85 0.58
C THR A 156 23.84 -3.32 1.98
N GLU A 157 23.32 -2.13 2.34
CA GLU A 157 23.49 -1.57 3.68
C GLU A 157 22.81 -2.44 4.74
N LYS A 158 21.59 -2.91 4.47
CA LYS A 158 20.85 -3.83 5.35
C LYS A 158 21.61 -5.13 5.57
N GLU A 159 22.17 -5.71 4.51
CA GLU A 159 23.03 -6.90 4.59
C GLU A 159 24.29 -6.63 5.41
N ASN A 160 24.92 -5.47 5.24
CA ASN A 160 26.12 -5.09 6.00
C ASN A 160 25.81 -4.92 7.50
N VAL A 161 24.69 -4.31 7.85
CA VAL A 161 24.22 -4.24 9.24
C VAL A 161 23.96 -5.63 9.82
N MET A 162 23.34 -6.53 9.05
CA MET A 162 23.12 -7.92 9.46
C MET A 162 24.46 -8.66 9.70
N LEU A 163 25.44 -8.47 8.81
CA LEU A 163 26.78 -9.05 8.94
C LEU A 163 27.52 -8.51 10.18
N LYS A 164 27.46 -7.21 10.44
CA LYS A 164 28.05 -6.60 11.66
C LYS A 164 27.44 -7.18 12.93
N ASN A 165 26.13 -7.40 12.96
CA ASN A 165 25.47 -8.01 14.11
C ASN A 165 25.91 -9.48 14.29
N LYS A 166 26.04 -10.25 13.21
CA LYS A 166 26.59 -11.61 13.26
C LYS A 166 28.04 -11.62 13.74
N LEU A 167 28.87 -10.67 13.30
CA LEU A 167 30.25 -10.56 13.73
C LEU A 167 30.34 -10.33 15.25
N LYS A 168 29.51 -9.42 15.79
CA LYS A 168 29.43 -9.19 17.23
C LYS A 168 29.01 -10.44 18.01
N ASP A 169 28.07 -11.23 17.49
CA ASP A 169 27.67 -12.50 18.11
C ASP A 169 28.84 -13.51 18.15
N VAL A 170 29.61 -13.59 17.06
CA VAL A 170 30.81 -14.45 16.99
C VAL A 170 31.90 -13.96 17.95
N GLU A 171 32.15 -12.65 18.04
CA GLU A 171 33.10 -12.06 18.98
C GLU A 171 32.72 -12.37 20.44
N LEU A 172 31.43 -12.25 20.80
CA LEU A 172 30.95 -12.60 22.13
C LEU A 172 31.15 -14.09 22.46
N ARG A 173 30.89 -14.98 21.49
CA ARG A 173 31.11 -16.42 21.66
C ARG A 173 32.60 -16.76 21.82
N LEU A 174 33.46 -16.10 21.05
CA LEU A 174 34.92 -16.27 21.19
C LEU A 174 35.40 -15.81 22.56
N ALA A 175 34.98 -14.64 23.04
CA ALA A 175 35.36 -14.15 24.36
C ALA A 175 34.87 -15.09 25.50
N ALA A 176 33.69 -15.68 25.35
CA ALA A 176 33.17 -16.67 26.30
C ALA A 176 34.00 -17.97 26.29
N LEU A 177 34.40 -18.45 25.11
CA LEU A 177 35.25 -19.63 24.96
C LEU A 177 36.68 -19.39 25.47
N GLU A 178 37.26 -18.22 25.22
CA GLU A 178 38.57 -17.84 25.77
C GLU A 178 38.53 -17.84 27.30
N SER A 179 37.50 -17.23 27.90
CA SER A 179 37.29 -17.24 29.36
C SER A 179 37.10 -18.64 29.95
N GLN A 180 36.43 -19.56 29.22
CA GLN A 180 36.31 -20.96 29.64
C GLN A 180 37.65 -21.69 29.55
N SER A 181 38.42 -21.47 28.49
CA SER A 181 39.73 -22.11 28.30
C SER A 181 40.78 -21.66 29.33
N GLU A 182 40.73 -20.40 29.78
CA GLU A 182 41.60 -19.90 30.84
C GLU A 182 41.23 -20.52 32.20
N ASN A 183 39.95 -20.61 32.52
CA ASN A 183 39.47 -21.26 33.74
C ASN A 183 39.84 -22.75 33.80
N GLU A 184 39.79 -23.48 32.68
CA GLU A 184 40.23 -24.88 32.62
C GLU A 184 41.74 -25.06 32.80
N LYS A 185 42.57 -24.10 32.36
CA LYS A 185 44.04 -24.14 32.57
C LYS A 185 44.42 -23.94 34.04
N PHE A 186 43.74 -23.04 34.76
CA PHE A 186 43.97 -22.83 36.19
C PHE A 186 43.45 -23.97 37.08
N GLY A 187 42.41 -24.69 36.65
CA GLY A 187 41.90 -25.87 37.37
C GLY A 187 42.88 -27.06 37.39
N LYS A 188 43.72 -27.20 36.35
CA LYS A 188 44.67 -28.32 36.24
C LYS A 188 46.01 -28.09 36.96
N GLN A 189 46.36 -26.86 37.32
CA GLN A 189 47.61 -26.54 38.05
C GLN A 189 47.50 -26.65 39.58
N LYS A 190 46.29 -26.76 40.15
CA LYS A 190 46.08 -26.85 41.62
C LYS A 190 46.06 -28.27 42.19
N ILE A 191 46.33 -29.30 41.38
CA ILE A 191 46.31 -30.72 41.80
C ILE A 191 47.68 -31.40 41.54
N ALA A 192 48.77 -30.63 41.48
CA ALA A 192 50.14 -31.18 41.40
C ALA A 192 50.90 -30.88 42.68
#